data_AF-A0A415TT40-F1
#
_entry.id   AF-A0A415TT40-F1
#
_cell.length_a   1.000
_cell.length_b   1.000
_cell.length_c   1.000
_cell.angle_alpha   90.00
_cell.angle_beta   90.00
_cell.angle_gamma   90.00
#
_symmetry.space_group_name_H-M   'P 1'
#
loop_
_entity.id
_entity.type
_entity.pdbx_description
1 polymer ?
#
loop_
_entity_poly.entity_id
_entity_poly.type
_entity_poly.pdbx_seq_one_letter_code
_entity_poly.pdbx_strand_id
1 'polypeptide(L)'
;MLAKNGFLDLEEVMDIPGFPGMETLKNKKCVVIECKQNIPCNPCESACPHHAITIGNPITNLPVVDSEKCIGCGLCVAQCPGQACFLVDMSKEEYDTVTLPYEYYPLPEKNQEVYGLGRDGKYLVKAEVLRVVLTKKNDRTAVIEVKVPKGYGMKVRNISVDGKRIASEENNPSVEKEVIDAIDNNEMYVCRCEEITKAEVIEAVRAGATSVNEVKRLLRAGMGLCQGRNCAKTIERIIAAELGVAPSQVPQATKRGPVRPIKLTGYTSLDIEAQEEMFEHDW
;
A
#
# COMPACT_ATOMS: atom_id res chain seq x y z
N MET A 1 -3.38 -8.51 -19.77
CA MET A 1 -3.58 -9.68 -18.89
C MET A 1 -2.95 -9.39 -17.55
N LEU A 2 -3.76 -9.30 -16.51
CA LEU A 2 -3.34 -8.95 -15.14
C LEU A 2 -2.15 -9.79 -14.67
N ALA A 3 -2.18 -11.10 -14.92
CA ALA A 3 -1.12 -12.02 -14.52
C ALA A 3 0.24 -11.76 -15.21
N LYS A 4 0.24 -11.11 -16.38
CA LYS A 4 1.46 -10.82 -17.14
C LYS A 4 1.94 -9.38 -16.94
N ASN A 5 1.01 -8.42 -16.98
CA ASN A 5 1.32 -6.99 -17.05
C ASN A 5 1.17 -6.28 -15.70
N GLY A 6 0.54 -6.91 -14.71
CA GLY A 6 0.26 -6.31 -13.40
C GLY A 6 -0.94 -5.35 -13.38
N PHE A 7 -1.65 -5.19 -14.49
CA PHE A 7 -2.89 -4.41 -14.58
C PHE A 7 -3.91 -5.09 -15.51
N LEU A 8 -5.20 -4.76 -15.34
CA LEU A 8 -6.30 -5.30 -16.15
C LEU A 8 -6.39 -4.59 -17.50
N ASP A 9 -6.53 -5.35 -18.59
CA ASP A 9 -6.89 -4.78 -19.88
C ASP A 9 -8.41 -4.51 -19.94
N LEU A 10 -8.86 -3.70 -20.89
CA LEU A 10 -10.29 -3.37 -21.04
C LEU A 10 -11.17 -4.62 -21.23
N GLU A 11 -10.69 -5.61 -21.97
CA GLU A 11 -11.39 -6.88 -22.18
C GLU A 11 -11.57 -7.64 -20.87
N GLU A 12 -10.52 -7.69 -20.02
CA GLU A 12 -10.59 -8.31 -18.71
C GLU A 12 -11.58 -7.58 -17.79
N VAL A 13 -11.64 -6.26 -17.88
CA VAL A 13 -12.62 -5.45 -17.13
C VAL A 13 -14.04 -5.69 -17.62
N MET A 14 -14.27 -5.91 -18.90
CA MET A 14 -15.62 -6.17 -19.41
C MET A 14 -16.13 -7.57 -19.02
N ASP A 15 -15.23 -8.49 -18.68
CA ASP A 15 -15.53 -9.88 -18.28
C ASP A 15 -15.79 -10.05 -16.76
N ILE A 16 -15.60 -9.01 -15.93
CA ILE A 16 -15.89 -9.12 -14.49
C ILE A 16 -17.35 -8.75 -14.18
N PRO A 17 -17.96 -9.38 -13.16
CA PRO A 17 -19.34 -9.05 -12.75
C PRO A 17 -19.47 -7.65 -12.12
N GLY A 18 -18.34 -7.03 -11.74
CA GLY A 18 -18.28 -5.66 -11.24
C GLY A 18 -18.44 -4.60 -12.33
N PHE A 19 -18.52 -5.00 -13.60
CA PHE A 19 -18.76 -4.12 -14.73
C PHE A 19 -20.27 -4.03 -15.05
N PRO A 20 -20.91 -2.85 -14.95
CA PRO A 20 -22.36 -2.70 -15.11
C PRO A 20 -22.82 -2.67 -16.58
N GLY A 21 -21.92 -2.88 -17.55
CA GLY A 21 -22.22 -2.79 -18.98
C GLY A 21 -22.05 -1.38 -19.57
N MET A 22 -21.67 -1.31 -20.85
CA MET A 22 -21.47 -0.02 -21.55
C MET A 22 -22.76 0.77 -21.72
N GLU A 23 -23.89 0.10 -21.90
CA GLU A 23 -25.19 0.75 -22.06
C GLU A 23 -25.58 1.52 -20.80
N THR A 24 -25.39 0.92 -19.62
CA THR A 24 -25.57 1.59 -18.33
C THR A 24 -24.74 2.87 -18.26
N LEU A 25 -23.45 2.79 -18.59
CA LEU A 25 -22.53 3.93 -18.48
C LEU A 25 -22.87 5.06 -19.46
N LYS A 26 -23.47 4.74 -20.62
CA LYS A 26 -23.98 5.73 -21.57
C LYS A 26 -25.30 6.37 -21.13
N ASN A 27 -26.03 5.75 -20.22
CA ASN A 27 -27.33 6.28 -19.75
C ASN A 27 -27.20 7.02 -18.42
N LYS A 28 -26.33 6.54 -17.51
CA LYS A 28 -26.13 7.16 -16.20
C LYS A 28 -24.74 6.89 -15.63
N LYS A 29 -24.38 7.71 -14.65
CA LYS A 29 -23.23 7.47 -13.78
C LYS A 29 -23.41 6.19 -12.97
N CYS A 30 -22.47 5.26 -13.08
CA CYS A 30 -22.51 3.98 -12.34
C CYS A 30 -21.12 3.59 -11.84
N VAL A 31 -21.07 2.69 -10.86
CA VAL A 31 -19.81 2.14 -10.35
C VAL A 31 -19.30 1.04 -11.27
N VAL A 32 -17.99 1.04 -11.52
CA VAL A 32 -17.23 -0.03 -12.14
C VAL A 32 -16.25 -0.54 -11.10
N ILE A 33 -16.31 -1.83 -10.76
CA ILE A 33 -15.45 -2.43 -9.75
C ILE A 33 -14.47 -3.39 -10.43
N GLU A 34 -13.19 -3.00 -10.47
CA GLU A 34 -12.13 -3.70 -11.18
C GLU A 34 -11.45 -4.80 -10.34
N CYS A 35 -12.26 -5.64 -9.68
CA CYS A 35 -11.80 -6.82 -8.95
C CYS A 35 -11.86 -8.06 -9.86
N LYS A 36 -10.71 -8.71 -10.12
CA LYS A 36 -10.64 -9.96 -10.91
C LYS A 36 -10.32 -11.21 -10.08
N GLN A 37 -9.81 -11.05 -8.86
CA GLN A 37 -9.36 -12.17 -8.02
C GLN A 37 -10.29 -12.39 -6.82
N ASN A 38 -10.44 -13.65 -6.44
CA ASN A 38 -11.23 -14.07 -5.28
C ASN A 38 -10.48 -13.79 -3.96
N ILE A 39 -10.54 -12.53 -3.52
CA ILE A 39 -9.89 -12.04 -2.29
C ILE A 39 -10.97 -11.90 -1.20
N PRO A 40 -10.72 -12.32 0.05
CA PRO A 40 -11.70 -12.20 1.15
C PRO A 40 -11.91 -10.73 1.56
N CYS A 41 -12.77 -10.01 0.84
CA CYS A 41 -12.91 -8.56 0.93
C CYS A 41 -14.33 -8.13 0.56
N ASN A 42 -15.04 -7.42 1.46
CA ASN A 42 -16.38 -6.88 1.24
C ASN A 42 -16.67 -5.41 1.67
N PRO A 43 -15.69 -4.48 1.85
CA PRO A 43 -15.99 -3.08 2.16
C PRO A 43 -16.93 -2.39 1.17
N CYS A 44 -16.85 -2.69 -0.14
CA CYS A 44 -17.70 -2.05 -1.15
C CYS A 44 -19.19 -2.43 -1.02
N GLU A 45 -19.49 -3.69 -0.66
CA GLU A 45 -20.84 -4.16 -0.33
C GLU A 45 -21.34 -3.49 0.96
N SER A 46 -20.50 -3.50 2.01
CA SER A 46 -20.84 -2.94 3.32
C SER A 46 -21.03 -1.41 3.28
N ALA A 47 -20.33 -0.71 2.39
CA ALA A 47 -20.42 0.73 2.23
C ALA A 47 -21.63 1.20 1.40
N CYS A 48 -22.31 0.30 0.68
CA CYS A 48 -23.37 0.67 -0.25
C CYS A 48 -24.74 0.81 0.45
N PRO A 49 -25.28 2.03 0.63
CA PRO A 49 -26.56 2.22 1.31
C PRO A 49 -27.78 1.76 0.47
N HIS A 50 -27.58 1.55 -0.83
CA HIS A 50 -28.61 1.11 -1.76
C HIS A 50 -28.54 -0.39 -2.07
N HIS A 51 -27.60 -1.12 -1.45
CA HIS A 51 -27.39 -2.55 -1.69
C HIS A 51 -27.24 -2.89 -3.20
N ALA A 52 -26.56 -1.99 -3.93
CA ALA A 52 -26.30 -2.14 -5.36
C ALA A 52 -25.06 -3.00 -5.66
N ILE A 53 -24.30 -3.40 -4.64
CA ILE A 53 -23.10 -4.22 -4.76
C ILE A 53 -23.33 -5.46 -3.91
N THR A 54 -23.11 -6.65 -4.47
CA THR A 54 -23.26 -7.92 -3.77
C THR A 54 -22.04 -8.80 -3.97
N ILE A 55 -21.46 -9.27 -2.87
CA ILE A 55 -20.38 -10.27 -2.83
C ILE A 55 -20.95 -11.57 -2.25
N GLY A 56 -21.73 -11.45 -1.16
CA GLY A 56 -22.38 -12.59 -0.53
C GLY A 56 -21.40 -13.55 0.15
N ASN A 57 -21.75 -14.85 0.13
CA ASN A 57 -21.01 -15.91 0.80
C ASN A 57 -20.54 -16.95 -0.23
N PRO A 58 -19.24 -17.34 -0.27
CA PRO A 58 -18.14 -16.83 0.55
C PRO A 58 -17.77 -15.37 0.24
N ILE A 59 -17.19 -14.68 1.23
CA ILE A 59 -16.71 -13.29 1.10
C ILE A 59 -15.57 -13.11 0.07
N THR A 60 -15.15 -14.21 -0.57
CA THR A 60 -14.16 -14.27 -1.64
C THR A 60 -14.78 -14.15 -3.02
N ASN A 61 -16.10 -14.09 -3.15
CA ASN A 61 -16.76 -13.90 -4.44
C ASN A 61 -16.38 -12.55 -5.07
N LEU A 62 -16.46 -12.46 -6.40
CA LEU A 62 -16.29 -11.18 -7.07
C LEU A 62 -17.54 -10.30 -6.83
N PRO A 63 -17.35 -8.97 -6.67
CA PRO A 63 -18.47 -8.06 -6.47
C PRO A 63 -19.32 -7.98 -7.74
N VAL A 64 -20.62 -8.20 -7.60
CA VAL A 64 -21.64 -8.03 -8.64
C VAL A 64 -22.29 -6.67 -8.47
N VAL A 65 -22.39 -5.89 -9.55
CA VAL A 65 -23.04 -4.58 -9.53
C VAL A 65 -24.45 -4.66 -10.13
N ASP A 66 -25.44 -4.29 -9.33
CA ASP A 66 -26.81 -4.03 -9.77
C ASP A 66 -26.90 -2.57 -10.26
N SER A 67 -26.94 -2.42 -11.58
CA SER A 67 -26.96 -1.11 -12.22
C SER A 67 -28.24 -0.34 -11.94
N GLU A 68 -29.38 -0.99 -11.71
CA GLU A 68 -30.65 -0.30 -11.45
C GLU A 68 -30.63 0.40 -10.09
N LYS A 69 -30.13 -0.29 -9.06
CA LYS A 69 -30.00 0.26 -7.69
C LYS A 69 -28.86 1.27 -7.53
N CYS A 70 -27.83 1.20 -8.38
CA CYS A 70 -26.68 2.08 -8.26
C CYS A 70 -27.03 3.53 -8.67
N ILE A 71 -26.82 4.47 -7.74
CA ILE A 71 -27.04 5.91 -7.96
C ILE A 71 -25.75 6.71 -8.19
N GLY A 72 -24.58 6.04 -8.21
CA GLY A 72 -23.29 6.70 -8.43
C GLY A 72 -22.86 7.66 -7.31
N CYS A 73 -23.13 7.34 -6.03
CA CYS A 73 -22.80 8.23 -4.90
C CYS A 73 -21.31 8.28 -4.55
N GLY A 74 -20.55 7.20 -4.79
CA GLY A 74 -19.09 7.16 -4.61
C GLY A 74 -18.59 6.71 -3.24
N LEU A 75 -19.47 6.27 -2.34
CA LEU A 75 -19.04 5.76 -1.01
C LEU A 75 -18.12 4.53 -1.12
N CYS A 76 -18.40 3.64 -2.06
CA CYS A 76 -17.55 2.48 -2.35
C CYS A 76 -16.16 2.86 -2.87
N VAL A 77 -16.03 4.01 -3.55
CA VAL A 77 -14.73 4.52 -4.04
C VAL A 77 -13.83 4.87 -2.86
N ALA A 78 -14.36 5.61 -1.87
CA ALA A 78 -13.60 5.98 -0.68
C ALA A 78 -13.23 4.78 0.21
N GLN A 79 -14.12 3.79 0.33
CA GLN A 79 -13.97 2.67 1.26
C GLN A 79 -13.22 1.48 0.66
N CYS A 80 -12.81 1.54 -0.61
CA CYS A 80 -12.15 0.41 -1.26
C CYS A 80 -10.66 0.35 -0.87
N PRO A 81 -10.23 -0.63 -0.06
CA PRO A 81 -8.82 -0.74 0.33
C PRO A 81 -7.89 -1.06 -0.85
N GLY A 82 -8.44 -1.65 -1.91
CA GLY A 82 -7.70 -1.96 -3.14
C GLY A 82 -7.78 -0.87 -4.20
N GLN A 83 -8.44 0.27 -3.93
CA GLN A 83 -8.64 1.38 -4.89
C GLN A 83 -9.22 0.94 -6.26
N ALA A 84 -10.03 -0.12 -6.27
CA ALA A 84 -10.56 -0.76 -7.48
C ALA A 84 -11.97 -0.30 -7.87
N CYS A 85 -12.59 0.59 -7.08
CA CYS A 85 -13.92 1.12 -7.35
C CYS A 85 -13.81 2.49 -8.05
N PHE A 86 -14.44 2.62 -9.21
CA PHE A 86 -14.49 3.87 -9.98
C PHE A 86 -15.94 4.21 -10.29
N LEU A 87 -16.32 5.48 -10.29
CA LEU A 87 -17.57 5.87 -10.94
C LEU A 87 -17.28 6.36 -12.34
N VAL A 88 -18.03 5.87 -13.31
CA VAL A 88 -17.90 6.28 -14.70
C VAL A 88 -19.25 6.80 -15.18
N ASP A 89 -19.23 7.95 -15.83
CA ASP A 89 -20.39 8.54 -16.50
C ASP A 89 -20.01 8.89 -17.93
N MET A 90 -20.66 8.23 -18.88
CA MET A 90 -20.48 8.45 -20.31
C MET A 90 -21.79 8.95 -20.96
N SER A 91 -22.73 9.48 -20.18
CA SER A 91 -24.03 9.94 -20.67
C SER A 91 -23.98 11.31 -21.37
N LYS A 92 -22.95 12.11 -21.10
CA LYS A 92 -22.81 13.46 -21.65
C LYS A 92 -22.24 13.40 -23.07
N GLU A 93 -22.67 14.29 -23.95
CA GLU A 93 -22.26 14.27 -25.37
C GLU A 93 -20.80 14.66 -25.58
N GLU A 94 -20.31 15.68 -24.87
CA GLU A 94 -19.00 16.29 -25.13
C GLU A 94 -17.84 15.64 -24.36
N TYR A 95 -18.09 15.07 -23.19
CA TYR A 95 -17.05 14.56 -22.29
C TYR A 95 -17.55 13.38 -21.46
N ASP A 96 -16.63 12.60 -20.90
CA ASP A 96 -16.95 11.60 -19.87
C ASP A 96 -16.49 12.11 -18.51
N THR A 97 -17.04 11.57 -17.42
CA THR A 97 -16.49 11.79 -16.09
C THR A 97 -16.04 10.48 -15.45
N VAL A 98 -14.94 10.57 -14.71
CA VAL A 98 -14.40 9.46 -13.92
C VAL A 98 -14.22 9.95 -12.50
N THR A 99 -14.79 9.24 -11.54
CA THR A 99 -14.53 9.45 -10.12
C THR A 99 -13.63 8.34 -9.61
N LEU A 100 -12.48 8.72 -9.05
CA LEU A 100 -11.42 7.82 -8.60
C LEU A 100 -10.99 8.13 -7.16
N PRO A 101 -10.45 7.14 -6.44
CA PRO A 101 -9.82 7.37 -5.14
C PRO A 101 -8.44 8.00 -5.35
N TYR A 102 -8.05 8.92 -4.48
CA TYR A 102 -6.76 9.60 -4.53
C TYR A 102 -6.19 9.75 -3.11
N GLU A 103 -5.04 9.11 -2.89
CA GLU A 103 -4.39 9.03 -1.57
C GLU A 103 -2.99 9.67 -1.58
N TYR A 104 -2.77 10.62 -2.48
CA TYR A 104 -1.51 11.32 -2.61
C TYR A 104 -1.62 12.81 -2.31
N TYR A 105 -0.48 13.44 -2.01
CA TYR A 105 -0.33 14.89 -1.95
C TYR A 105 0.52 15.41 -3.11
N PRO A 106 0.33 16.65 -3.57
CA PRO A 106 -0.76 17.55 -3.18
C PRO A 106 -2.12 17.03 -3.67
N LEU A 107 -3.18 17.39 -2.94
CA LEU A 107 -4.55 17.25 -3.43
C LEU A 107 -4.76 18.27 -4.54
N PRO A 108 -5.41 17.90 -5.66
CA PRO A 108 -5.71 18.88 -6.68
C PRO A 108 -6.82 19.84 -6.24
N GLU A 109 -6.91 20.95 -6.95
CA GLU A 109 -7.97 21.94 -6.77
C GLU A 109 -9.07 21.78 -7.82
N LYS A 110 -10.26 22.31 -7.52
CA LYS A 110 -11.35 22.35 -8.49
C LYS A 110 -10.96 23.22 -9.69
N ASN A 111 -11.32 22.78 -10.90
CA ASN A 111 -10.96 23.35 -12.20
C ASN A 111 -9.46 23.27 -12.55
N GLN A 112 -8.66 22.57 -11.76
CA GLN A 112 -7.26 22.33 -12.09
C GLN A 112 -7.14 21.34 -13.24
N GLU A 113 -6.28 21.65 -14.22
CA GLU A 113 -5.88 20.69 -15.25
C GLU A 113 -4.85 19.70 -14.67
N VAL A 114 -5.10 18.41 -14.85
CA VAL A 114 -4.27 17.30 -14.38
C VAL A 114 -4.00 16.31 -15.51
N TYR A 115 -3.03 15.43 -15.31
CA TYR A 115 -2.67 14.39 -16.26
C TYR A 115 -3.47 13.13 -15.97
N GLY A 116 -4.40 12.76 -16.84
CA GLY A 116 -5.16 11.50 -16.77
C GLY A 116 -4.29 10.32 -17.19
N LEU A 117 -4.25 9.30 -16.33
CA LEU A 117 -3.39 8.13 -16.48
C LEU A 117 -4.21 6.87 -16.72
N GLY A 118 -3.63 5.94 -17.48
CA GLY A 118 -4.16 4.61 -17.70
C GLY A 118 -3.98 3.69 -16.50
N ARG A 119 -4.42 2.44 -16.66
CA ARG A 119 -4.21 1.35 -15.68
C ARG A 119 -2.75 0.96 -15.53
N ASP A 120 -1.97 1.19 -16.57
CA ASP A 120 -0.51 1.04 -16.63
C ASP A 120 0.23 2.24 -16.03
N GLY A 121 -0.48 3.29 -15.59
CA GLY A 121 0.10 4.52 -15.07
C GLY A 121 0.69 5.46 -16.11
N LYS A 122 0.60 5.12 -17.42
CA LYS A 122 1.09 5.97 -18.50
C LYS A 122 0.13 7.12 -18.75
N TYR A 123 0.67 8.22 -19.28
CA TYR A 123 -0.13 9.37 -19.68
C TYR A 123 -1.08 9.01 -20.83
N LEU A 124 -2.35 9.37 -20.68
CA LEU A 124 -3.36 9.21 -21.74
C LEU A 124 -3.85 10.54 -22.28
N VAL A 125 -4.27 11.43 -21.38
CA VAL A 125 -5.00 12.64 -21.78
C VAL A 125 -4.94 13.70 -20.68
N LYS A 126 -5.13 14.98 -21.03
CA LYS A 126 -5.42 16.01 -20.02
C LYS A 126 -6.84 15.83 -19.49
N ALA A 127 -6.99 16.01 -18.19
CA ALA A 127 -8.25 15.93 -17.48
C ALA A 127 -8.45 17.18 -16.63
N GLU A 128 -9.70 17.58 -16.41
CA GLU A 128 -10.06 18.75 -15.61
C GLU A 128 -10.73 18.29 -14.32
N VAL A 129 -10.27 18.74 -13.17
CA VAL A 129 -10.85 18.34 -11.87
C VAL A 129 -12.18 19.05 -11.64
N LEU A 130 -13.28 18.30 -11.65
CA LEU A 130 -14.61 18.86 -11.42
C LEU A 130 -14.93 19.00 -9.93
N ARG A 131 -14.51 18.01 -9.13
CA ARG A 131 -14.85 17.93 -7.72
C ARG A 131 -13.81 17.15 -6.94
N VAL A 132 -13.47 17.65 -5.76
CA VAL A 132 -12.63 16.96 -4.77
C VAL A 132 -13.46 16.82 -3.49
N VAL A 133 -13.69 15.58 -3.06
CA VAL A 133 -14.48 15.26 -1.87
C VAL A 133 -13.59 14.59 -0.85
N LEU A 134 -13.32 15.29 0.25
CA LEU A 134 -12.64 14.75 1.42
C LEU A 134 -13.53 14.97 2.63
N THR A 135 -14.20 13.92 3.09
CA THR A 135 -15.04 13.96 4.29
C THR A 135 -14.44 13.10 5.39
N LYS A 136 -14.81 13.34 6.66
CA LYS A 136 -14.37 12.52 7.79
C LYS A 136 -14.71 11.03 7.62
N LYS A 137 -15.78 10.71 6.87
CA LYS A 137 -16.21 9.33 6.60
C LYS A 137 -15.30 8.61 5.61
N ASN A 138 -14.52 9.32 4.80
CA ASN A 138 -13.68 8.74 3.76
C ASN A 138 -12.33 8.21 4.30
N ASP A 139 -12.10 8.23 5.61
CA ASP A 139 -10.85 7.79 6.25
C ASP A 139 -9.57 8.26 5.51
N ARG A 140 -9.50 9.57 5.25
CA ARG A 140 -8.37 10.25 4.56
C ARG A 140 -8.23 9.98 3.06
N THR A 141 -9.06 9.15 2.44
CA THR A 141 -9.09 8.98 0.98
C THR A 141 -9.88 10.12 0.32
N ALA A 142 -9.24 10.90 -0.56
CA ALA A 142 -9.92 11.90 -1.36
C ALA A 142 -10.63 11.22 -2.54
N VAL A 143 -11.89 11.57 -2.77
CA VAL A 143 -12.66 11.10 -3.92
C VAL A 143 -12.70 12.21 -4.95
N ILE A 144 -12.06 12.00 -6.08
CA ILE A 144 -11.84 13.04 -7.09
C ILE A 144 -12.63 12.68 -8.34
N GLU A 145 -13.48 13.61 -8.77
CA GLU A 145 -14.17 13.53 -10.05
C GLU A 145 -13.43 14.39 -11.07
N VAL A 146 -13.03 13.75 -12.17
CA VAL A 146 -12.37 14.40 -13.29
C VAL A 146 -13.20 14.30 -14.55
N LYS A 147 -13.20 15.38 -15.32
CA LYS A 147 -13.71 15.47 -16.68
C LYS A 147 -12.61 15.05 -17.63
N VAL A 148 -12.92 14.11 -18.51
CA VAL A 148 -12.00 13.59 -19.53
C VAL A 148 -12.67 13.68 -20.90
N PRO A 149 -11.90 13.78 -22.00
CA PRO A 149 -12.48 13.77 -23.33
C PRO A 149 -13.33 12.52 -23.60
N LYS A 150 -14.28 12.66 -24.52
CA LYS A 150 -15.21 11.57 -24.85
C LYS A 150 -14.47 10.29 -25.27
N GLY A 151 -14.88 9.14 -24.73
CA GLY A 151 -14.27 7.83 -24.98
C GLY A 151 -13.12 7.47 -24.04
N TYR A 152 -12.73 8.36 -23.13
CA TYR A 152 -11.69 8.10 -22.13
C TYR A 152 -12.24 7.66 -20.76
N GLY A 153 -13.56 7.68 -20.54
CA GLY A 153 -14.16 7.30 -19.24
C GLY A 153 -13.76 5.91 -18.73
N MET A 154 -13.63 4.93 -19.61
CA MET A 154 -13.18 3.58 -19.26
C MET A 154 -11.65 3.40 -19.30
N LYS A 155 -10.91 4.40 -19.77
CA LYS A 155 -9.45 4.33 -19.94
C LYS A 155 -8.71 4.97 -18.76
N VAL A 156 -9.18 6.12 -18.28
CA VAL A 156 -8.55 6.85 -17.18
C VAL A 156 -8.86 6.16 -15.84
N ARG A 157 -7.82 5.87 -15.05
CA ARG A 157 -7.91 5.23 -13.73
C ARG A 157 -7.09 5.89 -12.63
N ASN A 158 -6.20 6.81 -13.00
CA ASN A 158 -5.47 7.62 -12.03
C ASN A 158 -5.21 9.02 -12.60
N ILE A 159 -4.72 9.94 -11.78
CA ILE A 159 -4.28 11.27 -12.18
C ILE A 159 -2.92 11.63 -11.57
N SER A 160 -2.13 12.42 -12.28
CA SER A 160 -0.98 13.13 -11.73
C SER A 160 -1.25 14.63 -11.75
N VAL A 161 -1.01 15.29 -10.61
CA VAL A 161 -1.24 16.73 -10.42
C VAL A 161 -0.04 17.55 -10.94
N ASP A 162 1.17 17.03 -10.73
CA ASP A 162 2.44 17.70 -10.99
C ASP A 162 3.20 17.14 -12.21
N GLY A 163 2.68 16.08 -12.84
CA GLY A 163 3.32 15.37 -13.95
C GLY A 163 4.50 14.49 -13.53
N LYS A 164 4.87 14.45 -12.24
CA LYS A 164 6.00 13.65 -11.75
C LYS A 164 5.64 12.18 -11.56
N ARG A 165 4.35 11.89 -11.37
CA ARG A 165 3.82 10.53 -11.12
C ARG A 165 3.27 9.90 -12.39
N ILE A 166 4.00 10.00 -13.48
CA ILE A 166 3.65 9.38 -14.75
C ILE A 166 4.60 8.21 -14.97
N ALA A 167 4.04 7.02 -15.16
CA ALA A 167 4.84 5.86 -15.49
C ALA A 167 5.55 6.13 -16.84
N SER A 168 6.87 6.08 -16.82
CA SER A 168 7.72 6.18 -18.00
C SER A 168 8.64 4.98 -17.98
N GLU A 169 8.78 4.32 -19.13
CA GLU A 169 9.71 3.18 -19.27
C GLU A 169 11.17 3.62 -19.06
N GLU A 170 11.45 4.91 -19.25
CA GLU A 170 12.78 5.52 -19.10
C GLU A 170 13.22 5.74 -17.64
N ASN A 171 12.28 5.81 -16.68
CA ASN A 171 12.58 6.30 -15.31
C ASN A 171 12.67 5.22 -14.23
N ASN A 172 12.78 3.95 -14.60
CA ASN A 172 13.24 2.93 -13.64
C ASN A 172 14.57 2.36 -14.15
N PRO A 173 15.66 3.15 -14.13
CA PRO A 173 16.97 2.63 -14.48
C PRO A 173 17.21 1.45 -13.54
N SER A 174 17.23 0.25 -14.13
CA SER A 174 17.78 -0.90 -13.45
C SER A 174 19.18 -0.49 -13.07
N VAL A 175 19.51 -0.51 -11.78
CA VAL A 175 20.86 -0.16 -11.32
C VAL A 175 21.83 -0.97 -12.16
N GLU A 176 22.76 -0.30 -12.86
CA GLU A 176 23.69 -0.98 -13.75
C GLU A 176 24.42 -2.08 -12.98
N LYS A 177 24.64 -3.21 -13.65
CA LYS A 177 25.18 -4.40 -12.99
C LYS A 177 26.58 -4.11 -12.41
N GLU A 178 27.37 -3.26 -13.07
CA GLU A 178 28.66 -2.80 -12.56
C GLU A 178 28.55 -2.09 -11.20
N VAL A 179 27.47 -1.32 -10.98
CA VAL A 179 27.25 -0.63 -9.70
C VAL A 179 26.90 -1.63 -8.61
N ILE A 180 26.10 -2.66 -8.92
CA ILE A 180 25.76 -3.72 -7.97
C ILE A 180 27.00 -4.54 -7.60
N ASP A 181 27.82 -4.88 -8.60
CA ASP A 181 29.05 -5.67 -8.41
C ASP A 181 30.14 -4.88 -7.67
N ALA A 182 30.11 -3.54 -7.73
CA ALA A 182 31.01 -2.66 -7.00
C ALA A 182 30.66 -2.45 -5.51
N ILE A 183 29.46 -2.86 -5.06
CA ILE A 183 29.04 -2.71 -3.66
C ILE A 183 29.81 -3.72 -2.80
N ASP A 184 30.58 -3.21 -1.83
CA ASP A 184 31.16 -4.07 -0.80
C ASP A 184 30.07 -4.54 0.17
N ASN A 185 29.72 -5.82 0.06
CA ASN A 185 28.75 -6.47 0.93
C ASN A 185 29.19 -6.50 2.40
N ASN A 186 30.47 -6.27 2.71
CA ASN A 186 30.97 -6.25 4.09
C ASN A 186 30.60 -4.96 4.82
N GLU A 187 30.48 -3.84 4.12
CA GLU A 187 30.03 -2.55 4.69
C GLU A 187 28.51 -2.51 4.91
N MET A 188 27.77 -3.49 4.40
CA MET A 188 26.33 -3.57 4.56
C MET A 188 25.93 -3.67 6.04
N TYR A 189 25.06 -2.76 6.49
CA TYR A 189 24.46 -2.83 7.82
C TYR A 189 23.59 -4.07 8.00
N VAL A 190 24.01 -4.95 8.89
CA VAL A 190 23.27 -6.13 9.32
C VAL A 190 22.31 -5.76 10.46
N CYS A 191 22.76 -4.97 11.45
CA CYS A 191 21.89 -4.46 12.51
C CYS A 191 21.68 -2.96 12.35
N ARG A 192 20.54 -2.57 11.76
CA ARG A 192 20.19 -1.16 11.55
C ARG A 192 19.99 -0.34 12.82
N CYS A 193 19.66 -0.97 13.95
CA CYS A 193 19.38 -0.24 15.19
C CYS A 193 20.63 0.14 15.97
N GLU A 194 21.68 -0.67 15.87
CA GLU A 194 22.97 -0.43 16.56
C GLU A 194 24.08 -0.15 15.52
N GLU A 195 23.68 0.06 14.25
CA GLU A 195 24.56 0.40 13.13
C GLU A 195 25.73 -0.58 12.90
N ILE A 196 25.49 -1.88 13.11
CA ILE A 196 26.51 -2.93 12.96
C ILE A 196 26.53 -3.47 11.54
N THR A 197 27.71 -3.45 10.92
CA THR A 197 28.01 -3.96 9.57
C THR A 197 28.23 -5.47 9.53
N LYS A 198 28.26 -6.05 8.33
CA LYS A 198 28.59 -7.47 8.14
C LYS A 198 30.05 -7.76 8.51
N ALA A 199 30.97 -6.85 8.19
CA ALA A 199 32.38 -6.95 8.54
C ALA A 199 32.58 -7.15 10.05
N GLU A 200 31.95 -6.31 10.87
CA GLU A 200 32.05 -6.40 12.33
C GLU A 200 31.51 -7.72 12.87
N VAL A 201 30.41 -8.24 12.29
CA VAL A 201 29.87 -9.56 12.68
C VAL A 201 30.87 -10.66 12.34
N ILE A 202 31.51 -10.62 11.17
CA ILE A 202 32.54 -11.59 10.78
C ILE A 202 33.73 -11.53 11.73
N GLU A 203 34.19 -10.32 12.07
CA GLU A 203 35.29 -10.12 13.02
C GLU A 203 34.94 -10.69 14.41
N ALA A 204 33.71 -10.49 14.89
CA ALA A 204 33.26 -11.08 16.14
C ALA A 204 33.26 -12.62 16.10
N VAL A 205 32.90 -13.22 14.96
CA VAL A 205 32.96 -14.69 14.78
C VAL A 205 34.40 -15.19 14.75
N ARG A 206 35.29 -14.49 14.05
CA ARG A 206 36.74 -14.79 14.03
C ARG A 206 37.39 -14.63 15.39
N ALA A 207 36.88 -13.71 16.22
CA ALA A 207 37.26 -13.55 17.61
C ALA A 207 36.71 -14.65 18.55
N GLY A 208 35.90 -15.58 18.03
CA GLY A 208 35.42 -16.77 18.74
C GLY A 208 33.92 -16.81 19.04
N ALA A 209 33.12 -15.86 18.54
CA ALA A 209 31.67 -15.93 18.72
C ALA A 209 31.06 -17.03 17.84
N THR A 210 30.34 -17.96 18.45
CA THR A 210 29.71 -19.11 17.78
C THR A 210 28.18 -19.06 17.81
N SER A 211 27.61 -18.03 18.46
CA SER A 211 26.16 -17.85 18.55
C SER A 211 25.73 -16.39 18.41
N VAL A 212 24.46 -16.19 18.02
CA VAL A 212 23.87 -14.86 17.93
C VAL A 212 23.88 -14.14 19.29
N ASN A 213 23.77 -14.88 20.40
CA ASN A 213 23.86 -14.33 21.75
C ASN A 213 25.27 -13.81 22.08
N GLU A 214 26.31 -14.45 21.59
CA GLU A 214 27.70 -14.01 21.77
C GLU A 214 28.03 -12.80 20.90
N VAL A 215 27.63 -12.82 19.62
CA VAL A 215 27.72 -11.63 18.74
C VAL A 215 26.96 -10.46 19.35
N LYS A 216 25.76 -10.70 19.91
CA LYS A 216 24.98 -9.70 20.64
C LYS A 216 25.73 -9.15 21.86
N ARG A 217 26.47 -9.97 22.61
CA ARG A 217 27.25 -9.49 23.78
C ARG A 217 28.44 -8.64 23.36
N LEU A 218 29.10 -8.97 22.25
CA LEU A 218 30.26 -8.25 21.75
C LEU A 218 29.89 -6.94 21.05
N LEU A 219 28.91 -6.98 20.15
CA LEU A 219 28.58 -5.86 19.24
C LEU A 219 27.25 -5.19 19.56
N ARG A 220 26.54 -5.63 20.60
CA ARG A 220 25.15 -5.20 20.92
C ARG A 220 24.12 -5.50 19.83
N ALA A 221 24.50 -6.18 18.74
CA ALA A 221 23.60 -6.50 17.64
C ALA A 221 22.32 -7.19 18.13
N GLY A 222 21.16 -6.58 17.82
CA GLY A 222 19.85 -7.05 18.28
C GLY A 222 19.41 -6.52 19.66
N MET A 223 20.12 -5.55 20.25
CA MET A 223 19.71 -4.84 21.48
C MET A 223 18.83 -3.61 21.24
N GLY A 224 18.77 -3.10 20.00
CA GLY A 224 17.94 -1.93 19.69
C GLY A 224 16.44 -2.20 19.67
N LEU A 225 15.64 -1.22 19.24
CA LEU A 225 14.17 -1.25 19.35
C LEU A 225 13.50 -2.47 18.69
N CYS A 226 14.12 -3.01 17.64
CA CYS A 226 13.63 -4.21 16.95
C CYS A 226 13.88 -5.52 17.71
N GLN A 227 14.72 -5.52 18.75
CA GLN A 227 15.12 -6.69 19.57
C GLN A 227 15.60 -7.88 18.72
N GLY A 228 16.34 -7.61 17.64
CA GLY A 228 16.94 -8.64 16.80
C GLY A 228 16.02 -9.24 15.73
N ARG A 229 14.76 -8.78 15.59
CA ARG A 229 13.80 -9.34 14.61
C ARG A 229 14.29 -9.29 13.16
N ASN A 230 15.02 -8.23 12.80
CA ASN A 230 15.51 -8.04 11.44
C ASN A 230 16.90 -8.66 11.21
N CYS A 231 17.78 -8.60 12.22
CA CYS A 231 19.19 -8.97 12.04
C CYS A 231 19.52 -10.39 12.49
N ALA A 232 18.79 -11.00 13.45
CA ALA A 232 19.21 -12.25 14.09
C ALA A 232 19.40 -13.41 13.10
N LYS A 233 18.50 -13.58 12.12
CA LYS A 233 18.61 -14.63 11.10
C LYS A 233 19.73 -14.37 10.09
N THR A 234 20.01 -13.10 9.79
CA THR A 234 21.14 -12.74 8.95
C THR A 234 22.46 -13.02 9.67
N ILE A 235 22.56 -12.66 10.95
CA ILE A 235 23.71 -12.96 11.80
C ILE A 235 23.92 -14.48 11.92
N GLU A 236 22.85 -15.25 12.16
CA GLU A 236 22.90 -16.73 12.19
C GLU A 236 23.50 -17.32 10.90
N ARG A 237 23.13 -16.78 9.74
CA ARG A 237 23.69 -17.20 8.44
C ARG A 237 25.15 -16.77 8.26
N ILE A 238 25.54 -15.58 8.74
CA ILE A 238 26.93 -15.11 8.69
C ILE A 238 27.81 -16.02 9.56
N ILE A 239 27.38 -16.33 10.79
CA ILE A 239 28.07 -17.26 11.69
C ILE A 239 28.22 -18.63 11.01
N ALA A 240 27.12 -19.17 10.47
CA ALA A 240 27.13 -20.46 9.80
C ALA A 240 28.11 -20.52 8.62
N ALA A 241 28.13 -19.47 7.79
CA ALA A 241 29.03 -19.36 6.66
C ALA A 241 30.50 -19.27 7.09
N GLU A 242 30.81 -18.45 8.10
CA GLU A 242 32.20 -18.27 8.56
C GLU A 242 32.73 -19.51 9.28
N LEU A 243 31.87 -20.25 10.00
CA LEU A 243 32.24 -21.50 10.69
C LEU A 243 32.15 -22.76 9.79
N GLY A 244 31.63 -22.63 8.57
CA GLY A 244 31.44 -23.77 7.66
C GLY A 244 30.41 -24.80 8.13
N VAL A 245 29.42 -24.39 8.93
CA VAL A 245 28.37 -25.26 9.48
C VAL A 245 27.01 -24.97 8.87
N ALA A 246 26.05 -25.88 9.02
CA ALA A 246 24.68 -25.61 8.61
C ALA A 246 24.04 -24.55 9.53
N PRO A 247 23.17 -23.65 9.03
CA PRO A 247 22.49 -22.67 9.89
C PRO A 247 21.71 -23.27 11.06
N SER A 248 21.21 -24.50 10.91
CA SER A 248 20.54 -25.24 11.98
C SER A 248 21.44 -25.62 13.16
N GLN A 249 22.77 -25.62 12.96
CA GLN A 249 23.77 -25.92 13.98
C GLN A 249 24.18 -24.68 14.79
N VAL A 250 23.83 -23.48 14.34
CA VAL A 250 24.10 -22.24 15.09
C VAL A 250 23.07 -22.10 16.22
N PRO A 251 23.51 -21.93 17.49
CA PRO A 251 22.59 -21.79 18.61
C PRO A 251 21.65 -20.59 18.45
N GLN A 252 20.34 -20.83 18.62
CA GLN A 252 19.33 -19.78 18.47
C GLN A 252 19.44 -18.72 19.56
N ALA A 253 19.17 -17.46 19.17
CA ALA A 253 19.08 -16.35 20.11
C ALA A 253 17.92 -16.56 21.10
N THR A 254 18.14 -16.19 22.36
CA THR A 254 17.12 -16.31 23.39
C THR A 254 16.05 -15.23 23.22
N LYS A 255 14.79 -15.63 23.04
CA LYS A 255 13.66 -14.70 22.96
C LYS A 255 13.18 -14.34 24.37
N ARG A 256 12.94 -13.06 24.63
CA ARG A 256 12.39 -12.57 25.90
C ARG A 256 11.15 -11.71 25.64
N GLY A 257 10.26 -11.69 26.62
CA GLY A 257 9.13 -10.77 26.62
C GLY A 257 9.54 -9.35 27.02
N PRO A 258 8.76 -8.33 26.63
CA PRO A 258 7.69 -8.41 25.64
C PRO A 258 8.19 -8.52 24.20
N VAL A 259 7.41 -9.16 23.33
CA VAL A 259 7.77 -9.35 21.91
C VAL A 259 7.91 -8.01 21.18
N ARG A 260 7.11 -7.01 21.56
CA ARG A 260 7.20 -5.61 21.10
C ARG A 260 7.30 -4.69 22.32
N PRO A 261 8.02 -3.56 22.23
CA PRO A 261 7.95 -2.55 23.28
C PRO A 261 6.50 -2.15 23.55
N ILE A 262 6.10 -2.22 24.81
CA ILE A 262 4.79 -1.76 25.28
C ILE A 262 5.08 -0.56 26.18
N LYS A 263 4.24 0.48 26.10
CA LYS A 263 4.31 1.59 27.06
C LYS A 263 4.14 1.04 28.47
N LEU A 264 4.84 1.61 29.45
CA LEU A 264 4.71 1.18 30.85
C LEU A 264 3.25 1.28 31.32
N THR A 265 2.50 2.26 30.82
CA THR A 265 1.06 2.41 31.06
C THR A 265 0.22 1.19 30.64
N GLY A 266 0.69 0.41 29.66
CA GLY A 266 0.04 -0.84 29.26
C GLY A 266 0.28 -2.01 30.22
N TYR A 267 1.24 -1.87 31.15
CA TYR A 267 1.50 -2.83 32.23
C TYR A 267 0.91 -2.40 33.57
N THR A 268 0.70 -1.10 33.77
CA THR A 268 0.02 -0.58 34.95
C THR A 268 -1.49 -0.67 34.72
N SER A 269 -2.12 -1.74 35.19
CA SER A 269 -3.59 -1.86 35.28
C SER A 269 -4.20 -0.98 36.38
N LEU A 270 -3.52 0.12 36.74
CA LEU A 270 -4.03 1.09 37.68
C LEU A 270 -4.56 2.25 36.85
N ASP A 271 -5.87 2.42 36.88
CA ASP A 271 -6.50 3.72 36.63
C ASP A 271 -5.97 4.67 37.70
N ILE A 272 -4.77 5.22 37.46
CA ILE A 272 -4.31 6.36 38.22
C ILE A 272 -5.09 7.52 37.63
N GLU A 273 -6.22 7.85 38.26
CA GLU A 273 -6.77 9.19 38.18
C GLU A 273 -5.64 10.14 38.58
N ALA A 274 -4.94 10.67 37.58
CA ALA A 274 -3.99 11.74 37.78
C ALA A 274 -4.81 12.93 38.27
N GLN A 275 -4.87 13.12 39.58
CA GLN A 275 -5.34 14.38 40.14
C GLN A 275 -4.46 15.48 39.53
N GLU A 276 -5.11 16.53 39.00
CA GLU A 276 -4.48 17.64 38.27
C GLU A 276 -3.37 18.36 39.08
N GLU A 277 -3.28 18.11 40.39
CA GLU A 277 -2.25 18.66 41.28
C GLU A 277 -0.84 18.10 41.04
N MET A 278 -0.66 16.99 40.31
CA MET A 278 0.67 16.41 40.07
C MET A 278 1.52 17.12 38.99
N PHE A 279 0.97 18.15 38.33
CA PHE A 279 1.68 18.92 37.28
C PHE A 279 2.00 20.37 37.66
N GLU A 280 1.64 20.84 38.86
CA GLU A 280 2.14 22.12 39.37
C GLU A 280 3.51 21.94 40.03
N HIS A 281 4.54 21.79 39.20
CA HIS A 281 5.88 22.19 39.61
C HIS A 281 6.29 23.40 38.78
N ASP A 282 6.23 24.57 39.42
CA ASP A 282 6.89 25.80 38.98
C ASP A 282 8.41 25.56 38.98
N TRP A 283 8.96 25.32 37.79
CA TRP A 283 10.33 25.72 37.41
C TRP A 283 10.42 25.89 35.89
#